data_AF-H5SMS5-F1
#
_entry.id   AF-H5SMS5-F1
#
_cell.length_a   1.000
_cell.length_b   1.000
_cell.length_c   1.000
_cell.angle_alpha   90.00
_cell.angle_beta   90.00
_cell.angle_gamma   90.00
#
_symmetry.space_group_name_H-M   'P 1'
#
loop_
_entity.id
_entity.type
_entity.pdbx_description
1 polymer ?
#
loop_
_entity_poly.entity_id
_entity_poly.type
_entity_poly.pdbx_seq_one_letter_code
_entity_poly.pdbx_strand_id
1 'polypeptide(L)'
;MVREARYVSPEEAMEAFQQVAGQEFVRAMEGFNPFPPTFRVLFRGELLRTDSVLAFSNRVLEWEIVKEVDFPRRLLEILEKRTATLRWVGLGVGAIMVIVSFLLIFNTVRLAIFARRLEIRTMELVGAERSYIERPFLWVGFLQGMVASLLAVGFLHGGLWILHRLFLPLDFLLGDVRLAFLYGGLVTFGGLVGILASKLALQRFLNQTLDRLI
;
A
#
# COMPACT_ATOMS: atom_id res chain seq x y z
N MET A 1 2.57 21.59 3.15
CA MET A 1 1.27 21.34 2.50
C MET A 1 1.24 21.97 1.11
N VAL A 2 1.60 23.26 0.98
CA VAL A 2 1.82 23.91 -0.32
C VAL A 2 3.18 23.49 -0.91
N ARG A 3 3.20 23.17 -2.19
CA ARG A 3 4.39 22.91 -3.02
C ARG A 3 4.85 24.19 -3.71
N GLU A 4 3.90 24.94 -4.26
CA GLU A 4 4.15 26.16 -5.03
C GLU A 4 2.94 27.08 -4.93
N ALA A 5 3.17 28.39 -4.89
CA ALA A 5 2.13 29.41 -5.00
C ALA A 5 2.57 30.40 -6.07
N ARG A 6 1.75 30.56 -7.11
CA ARG A 6 2.04 31.45 -8.24
C ARG A 6 0.92 32.46 -8.40
N TYR A 7 1.29 33.73 -8.51
CA TYR A 7 0.38 34.78 -8.92
C TYR A 7 0.05 34.62 -10.40
N VAL A 8 -1.24 34.70 -10.74
CA VAL A 8 -1.75 34.67 -12.11
C VAL A 8 -2.48 35.99 -12.31
N SER A 9 -1.98 36.80 -13.24
CA SER A 9 -2.62 38.09 -13.55
C SER A 9 -3.91 37.89 -14.34
N PRO A 10 -4.86 38.85 -14.31
CA PRO A 10 -6.06 38.83 -15.15
C PRO A 10 -5.76 38.60 -16.63
N GLU A 11 -4.68 39.20 -17.14
CA GLU A 11 -4.26 39.09 -18.54
C GLU A 11 -3.76 37.69 -18.87
N GLU A 12 -2.93 37.10 -17.99
CA GLU A 12 -2.44 35.72 -18.12
C GLU A 12 -3.60 34.71 -18.08
N ALA A 13 -4.58 34.94 -17.20
CA ALA A 13 -5.79 34.10 -17.12
C ALA A 13 -6.63 34.18 -18.41
N MET A 14 -6.78 35.38 -18.98
CA MET A 14 -7.49 35.59 -20.24
C MET A 14 -6.78 34.92 -21.42
N GLU A 15 -5.45 35.02 -21.50
CA GLU A 15 -4.67 34.36 -22.55
C GLU A 15 -4.80 32.84 -22.47
N ALA A 16 -4.70 32.26 -21.27
CA ALA A 16 -4.90 30.83 -21.05
C ALA A 16 -6.32 30.39 -21.43
N PHE A 17 -7.33 31.21 -21.14
CA PHE A 17 -8.72 30.94 -21.51
C PHE A 17 -8.94 31.00 -23.03
N GLN A 18 -8.34 31.98 -23.72
CA GLN A 18 -8.40 32.09 -25.19
C GLN A 18 -7.90 30.83 -25.90
N GLN A 19 -6.85 30.21 -25.38
CA GLN A 19 -6.29 28.97 -25.95
C GLN A 19 -7.24 27.77 -25.84
N VAL A 20 -8.09 27.74 -24.81
CA VAL A 20 -9.02 26.63 -24.55
C VAL A 20 -10.40 26.87 -25.16
N ALA A 21 -10.93 28.10 -25.05
CA ALA A 21 -12.27 28.46 -25.50
C ALA A 21 -12.34 28.90 -26.98
N GLY A 22 -11.21 29.27 -27.58
CA GLY A 22 -11.13 29.76 -28.95
C GLY A 22 -11.35 31.28 -29.07
N GLN A 23 -10.77 31.88 -30.10
CA GLN A 23 -10.76 33.35 -30.29
C GLN A 23 -12.15 33.95 -30.54
N GLU A 24 -13.07 33.19 -31.13
CA GLU A 24 -14.43 33.67 -31.41
C GLU A 24 -15.23 33.93 -30.14
N PHE A 25 -15.05 33.10 -29.11
CA PHE A 25 -15.74 33.24 -27.83
C PHE A 25 -15.27 34.50 -27.08
N VAL A 26 -13.99 34.83 -27.18
CA VAL A 26 -13.43 36.02 -26.52
C VAL A 26 -13.78 37.31 -27.27
N ARG A 27 -13.92 37.26 -28.60
CA ARG A 27 -14.46 38.38 -29.38
C ARG A 27 -15.92 38.70 -29.01
N ALA A 28 -16.72 37.67 -28.68
CA ALA A 28 -18.08 37.85 -28.21
C ALA A 28 -18.18 38.52 -26.81
N MET A 29 -17.08 38.57 -26.06
CA MET A 29 -17.00 39.28 -24.77
C MET A 29 -16.65 40.77 -24.92
N GLU A 30 -16.53 41.29 -26.15
CA GLU A 30 -16.27 42.71 -26.46
C GLU A 30 -15.02 43.29 -25.76
N GLY A 31 -14.03 42.45 -25.45
CA GLY A 31 -12.80 42.88 -24.78
C GLY A 31 -12.92 43.08 -23.27
N PHE A 32 -14.05 42.72 -22.65
CA PHE A 32 -14.18 42.69 -21.20
C PHE A 32 -13.44 41.49 -20.60
N ASN A 33 -12.57 41.73 -19.60
CA ASN A 33 -11.88 40.66 -18.87
C ASN A 33 -12.61 40.33 -17.55
N PRO A 34 -13.27 39.16 -17.45
CA PRO A 34 -14.01 38.78 -16.24
C PRO A 34 -13.12 38.17 -15.15
N PHE A 35 -11.83 37.92 -15.41
CA PHE A 35 -10.96 37.18 -14.50
C PHE A 35 -10.32 38.09 -13.43
N PRO A 36 -10.56 37.84 -12.14
CA PRO A 36 -9.87 38.57 -11.07
C PRO A 36 -8.41 38.09 -10.90
N PRO A 37 -7.53 38.93 -10.32
CA PRO A 37 -6.18 38.51 -9.94
C PRO A 37 -6.25 37.34 -8.96
N THR A 38 -5.56 36.24 -9.27
CA THR A 38 -5.70 34.98 -8.52
C THR A 38 -4.35 34.40 -8.13
N PHE A 39 -4.25 33.81 -6.94
CA PHE A 39 -3.09 33.01 -6.55
C PHE A 39 -3.38 31.52 -6.75
N ARG A 40 -2.62 30.86 -7.64
CA ARG A 40 -2.70 29.41 -7.85
C ARG A 40 -1.80 28.70 -6.86
N VAL A 41 -2.39 27.90 -5.99
CA VAL A 41 -1.67 27.14 -4.96
C VAL A 41 -1.66 25.66 -5.34
N LEU A 42 -0.46 25.11 -5.57
CA LEU A 42 -0.25 23.69 -5.81
C LEU A 42 0.08 23.00 -4.50
N PHE A 43 -0.67 21.94 -4.16
CA PHE A 43 -0.43 21.14 -2.96
C PHE A 43 0.52 19.97 -3.22
N ARG A 44 1.23 19.51 -2.18
CA ARG A 44 1.99 18.26 -2.24
C ARG A 44 1.04 17.07 -2.17
N GLY A 45 1.19 16.11 -3.09
CA GLY A 45 0.35 14.91 -3.25
C GLY A 45 0.08 14.13 -1.96
N GLU A 46 1.07 14.03 -1.08
CA GLU A 46 1.00 13.23 0.17
C GLU A 46 0.00 13.74 1.22
N LEU A 47 -0.46 15.00 1.10
CA LEU A 47 -1.35 15.64 2.08
C LEU A 47 -2.67 16.14 1.47
N LEU A 48 -2.98 15.73 0.23
CA LEU A 48 -4.21 16.06 -0.47
C LEU A 48 -5.38 15.22 0.09
N ARG A 49 -5.95 15.71 1.19
CA ARG A 49 -7.24 15.25 1.72
C ARG A 49 -8.24 16.38 1.62
N THR A 50 -9.50 16.04 1.35
CA THR A 50 -10.56 17.04 1.19
C THR A 50 -10.67 17.94 2.43
N ASP A 51 -10.65 17.34 3.62
CA ASP A 51 -10.75 18.06 4.89
C ASP A 51 -9.56 18.99 5.15
N SER A 52 -8.35 18.54 4.81
CA SER A 52 -7.14 19.36 4.96
C SER A 52 -7.19 20.58 4.05
N VAL A 53 -7.62 20.39 2.80
CA VAL A 53 -7.77 21.49 1.83
C VAL A 53 -8.88 22.45 2.29
N LEU A 54 -10.01 21.94 2.77
CA LEU A 54 -11.09 22.76 3.35
C LEU A 54 -10.60 23.59 4.55
N ALA A 55 -9.88 22.98 5.49
CA ALA A 55 -9.33 23.69 6.65
C ALA A 55 -8.27 24.73 6.26
N PHE A 56 -7.53 24.49 5.17
CA PHE A 56 -6.64 25.49 4.60
C PHE A 56 -7.43 26.63 3.96
N SER A 57 -8.42 26.32 3.12
CA SER A 57 -9.27 27.31 2.45
C SER A 57 -9.97 28.22 3.46
N ASN A 58 -10.53 27.67 4.54
CA ASN A 58 -11.20 28.45 5.58
C ASN A 58 -10.24 29.44 6.26
N ARG A 59 -9.01 29.01 6.57
CA ARG A 59 -7.99 29.90 7.15
C ARG A 59 -7.53 31.01 6.21
N VAL A 60 -7.52 30.74 4.91
CA VAL A 60 -7.12 31.73 3.90
C VAL A 60 -8.27 32.72 3.63
N LEU A 61 -9.52 32.29 3.74
CA LEU A 61 -10.71 33.17 3.65
C LEU A 61 -10.83 34.15 4.82
N GLU A 62 -10.14 33.92 5.94
CA GLU A 62 -10.07 34.88 7.05
C GLU A 62 -9.24 36.13 6.71
N TRP A 63 -8.43 36.10 5.64
CA TRP A 63 -7.65 37.24 5.22
C TRP A 63 -8.52 38.21 4.42
N GLU A 64 -8.58 39.47 4.81
CA GLU A 64 -9.40 40.52 4.15
C GLU A 64 -9.07 40.69 2.65
N ILE A 65 -7.87 40.28 2.22
CA ILE A 65 -7.39 40.35 0.83
C ILE A 65 -7.99 39.23 -0.04
N VAL A 66 -8.54 38.16 0.57
CA VAL A 66 -9.05 36.98 -0.14
C VAL A 66 -10.58 37.01 -0.18
N LYS A 67 -11.13 37.21 -1.39
CA LYS A 67 -12.58 37.22 -1.61
C LYS A 67 -13.20 35.82 -1.70
N GLU A 68 -12.50 34.90 -2.34
CA GLU A 68 -13.00 33.55 -2.64
C GLU A 68 -11.85 32.56 -2.81
N VAL A 69 -12.09 31.28 -2.47
CA VAL A 69 -11.18 30.17 -2.70
C VAL A 69 -11.91 29.10 -3.49
N ASP A 70 -11.61 29.01 -4.79
CA ASP A 70 -12.16 27.96 -5.65
C ASP A 70 -11.21 26.74 -5.70
N PHE A 71 -11.78 25.56 -5.46
CA PHE A 71 -11.08 24.29 -5.65
C PHE A 71 -12.09 23.20 -6.02
N PRO A 72 -11.70 22.20 -6.83
CA PRO A 72 -12.60 21.16 -7.32
C PRO A 72 -12.95 20.13 -6.24
N ARG A 73 -13.74 20.55 -5.24
CA ARG A 73 -14.11 19.75 -4.06
C ARG A 73 -14.73 18.41 -4.44
N ARG A 74 -15.70 18.41 -5.36
CA ARG A 74 -16.40 17.18 -5.79
C ARG A 74 -15.44 16.17 -6.42
N LEU A 75 -14.49 16.63 -7.22
CA LEU A 75 -13.49 15.75 -7.83
C LEU A 75 -12.57 15.16 -6.76
N LEU A 76 -12.08 15.98 -5.83
CA LEU A 76 -11.22 15.52 -4.74
C LEU A 76 -11.95 14.51 -3.84
N GLU A 77 -13.22 14.76 -3.49
CA GLU A 77 -14.04 13.82 -2.71
C GLU A 77 -14.25 12.49 -3.44
N ILE A 78 -14.48 12.52 -4.75
CA ILE A 78 -14.60 11.30 -5.57
C ILE A 78 -13.28 10.53 -5.56
N LEU A 79 -12.15 11.21 -5.78
CA LEU A 79 -10.84 10.58 -5.78
C LEU A 79 -10.47 9.99 -4.41
N GLU A 80 -10.78 10.70 -3.33
CA GLU A 80 -10.56 10.23 -1.95
C GLU A 80 -11.42 9.00 -1.66
N LYS A 81 -12.72 9.03 -1.99
CA LYS A 81 -13.62 7.88 -1.82
C LYS A 81 -13.18 6.68 -2.65
N ARG A 82 -12.82 6.87 -3.93
CA ARG A 82 -12.37 5.79 -4.81
C ARG A 82 -11.07 5.17 -4.29
N THR A 83 -10.09 5.99 -3.93
CA THR A 83 -8.82 5.53 -3.34
C THR A 83 -9.07 4.76 -2.04
N ALA A 84 -9.98 5.23 -1.19
CA ALA A 84 -10.35 4.53 0.04
C ALA A 84 -11.01 3.17 -0.23
N THR A 85 -11.93 3.08 -1.20
CA THR A 85 -12.53 1.80 -1.61
C THR A 85 -11.47 0.83 -2.14
N LEU A 86 -10.58 1.30 -3.03
CA LEU A 86 -9.48 0.47 -3.54
C LEU A 86 -8.59 -0.05 -2.42
N ARG A 87 -8.28 0.79 -1.43
CA ARG A 87 -7.50 0.38 -0.25
C ARG A 87 -8.19 -0.74 0.52
N TRP A 88 -9.49 -0.62 0.79
CA TRP A 88 -10.23 -1.65 1.52
C TRP A 88 -10.36 -2.95 0.75
N VAL A 89 -10.63 -2.88 -0.56
CA VAL A 89 -10.66 -4.07 -1.42
C VAL A 89 -9.28 -4.75 -1.46
N GLY A 90 -8.21 -3.96 -1.63
CA GLY A 90 -6.83 -4.46 -1.62
C GLY A 90 -6.47 -5.15 -0.30
N LEU A 91 -6.84 -4.56 0.84
CA LEU A 91 -6.65 -5.16 2.16
C LEU A 91 -7.45 -6.48 2.30
N GLY A 92 -8.69 -6.52 1.80
CA GLY A 92 -9.51 -7.73 1.81
C GLY A 92 -8.88 -8.87 1.00
N VAL A 93 -8.43 -8.58 -0.23
CA VAL A 93 -7.72 -9.55 -1.07
C VAL A 93 -6.41 -10.00 -0.41
N GLY A 94 -5.65 -9.06 0.16
CA GLY A 94 -4.41 -9.35 0.89
C GLY A 94 -4.65 -10.28 2.09
N ALA A 95 -5.69 -10.04 2.88
CA ALA A 95 -6.04 -10.89 4.02
C ALA A 95 -6.38 -12.32 3.58
N ILE A 96 -7.15 -12.47 2.49
CA ILE A 96 -7.46 -13.80 1.92
C ILE A 96 -6.17 -14.50 1.48
N MET A 97 -5.26 -13.78 0.81
CA MET A 97 -3.98 -14.34 0.37
C MET A 97 -3.11 -14.83 1.53
N VAL A 98 -3.08 -14.09 2.64
CA VAL A 98 -2.38 -14.50 3.87
C VAL A 98 -2.98 -15.79 4.43
N ILE A 99 -4.32 -15.91 4.47
CA ILE A 99 -4.99 -17.14 4.92
C ILE A 99 -4.65 -18.32 4.01
N VAL A 100 -4.70 -18.13 2.69
CA VAL A 100 -4.34 -19.18 1.72
C VAL A 100 -2.89 -19.61 1.91
N SER A 101 -1.96 -18.66 1.99
CA SER A 101 -0.54 -18.94 2.22
C SER A 101 -0.33 -19.70 3.54
N PHE A 102 -0.99 -19.27 4.62
CA PHE A 102 -0.94 -19.95 5.91
C PHE A 102 -1.42 -21.40 5.80
N LEU A 103 -2.56 -21.65 5.15
CA LEU A 103 -3.12 -23.00 4.99
C LEU A 103 -2.21 -23.90 4.15
N LEU A 104 -1.59 -23.35 3.10
CA LEU A 104 -0.64 -24.09 2.27
C LEU A 104 0.60 -24.50 3.08
N ILE A 105 1.22 -23.55 3.79
CA ILE A 105 2.40 -23.84 4.63
C ILE A 105 2.03 -24.85 5.73
N PHE A 106 0.88 -24.66 6.40
CA PHE A 106 0.37 -25.58 7.40
C PHE A 106 0.25 -27.01 6.86
N ASN A 107 -0.33 -27.17 5.67
CA ASN A 107 -0.49 -28.48 5.03
C ASN A 107 0.85 -29.07 4.58
N THR A 108 1.76 -28.26 4.05
CA THR A 108 3.10 -28.72 3.65
C THR A 108 3.88 -29.22 4.86
N VAL A 109 3.88 -28.47 5.97
CA VAL A 109 4.58 -28.88 7.20
C VAL A 109 3.95 -30.14 7.78
N ARG A 110 2.61 -30.24 7.80
CA ARG A 110 1.90 -31.46 8.23
C ARG A 110 2.34 -32.68 7.41
N LEU A 111 2.42 -32.55 6.09
CA LEU A 111 2.87 -33.64 5.21
C LEU A 111 4.33 -34.01 5.48
N ALA A 112 5.21 -33.01 5.67
CA ALA A 112 6.62 -33.22 5.99
C ALA A 112 6.81 -34.00 7.31
N ILE A 113 6.02 -33.65 8.34
CA ILE A 113 6.03 -34.35 9.63
C ILE A 113 5.58 -35.81 9.44
N PHE A 114 4.48 -36.04 8.71
CA PHE A 114 3.97 -37.39 8.47
C PHE A 114 4.97 -38.29 7.73
N ALA A 115 5.70 -37.72 6.76
CA ALA A 115 6.74 -38.42 6.03
C ALA A 115 7.92 -38.84 6.94
N ARG A 116 8.24 -38.03 7.95
CA ARG A 116 9.33 -38.26 8.91
C ARG A 116 8.89 -38.84 10.26
N ARG A 117 7.67 -39.36 10.37
CA ARG A 117 7.11 -39.86 11.64
C ARG A 117 7.97 -40.92 12.35
N LEU A 118 8.71 -41.74 11.60
CA LEU A 118 9.58 -42.76 12.19
C LEU A 118 10.81 -42.13 12.85
N GLU A 119 11.43 -41.13 12.21
CA GLU A 119 12.55 -40.37 12.78
C GLU A 119 12.12 -39.59 14.04
N ILE A 120 10.91 -39.03 14.02
CA ILE A 120 10.36 -38.33 15.19
C ILE A 120 10.18 -39.30 16.36
N ARG A 121 9.60 -40.48 16.08
CA ARG A 121 9.38 -41.49 17.12
C ARG A 121 10.69 -42.02 17.70
N THR A 122 11.73 -42.19 16.90
CA THR A 122 13.04 -42.59 17.43
C THR A 122 13.62 -41.51 18.33
N MET A 123 13.53 -40.23 17.94
CA MET A 123 13.97 -39.10 18.78
C MET A 123 13.22 -39.03 20.12
N GLU A 124 11.91 -39.28 20.10
CA GLU A 124 11.08 -39.32 21.32
C GLU A 124 11.51 -40.45 22.27
N LEU A 125 11.82 -41.64 21.76
CA LEU A 125 12.25 -42.78 22.58
C LEU A 125 13.59 -42.57 23.30
N VAL A 126 14.47 -41.73 22.74
CA VAL A 126 15.74 -41.35 23.39
C VAL A 126 15.58 -40.15 24.34
N GLY A 127 14.36 -39.63 24.53
CA GLY A 127 14.08 -38.51 25.42
C GLY A 127 14.48 -37.15 24.85
N ALA A 128 14.49 -36.98 23.52
CA ALA A 128 14.81 -35.69 22.91
C ALA A 128 13.78 -34.61 23.33
N GLU A 129 14.27 -33.39 23.56
CA GLU A 129 13.43 -32.25 23.89
C GLU A 129 12.50 -31.91 22.71
N ARG A 130 11.23 -31.59 22.98
CA ARG A 130 10.23 -31.22 21.95
C ARG A 130 10.72 -30.10 21.03
N SER A 131 11.47 -29.12 21.56
CA SER A 131 12.02 -28.03 20.76
C SER A 131 13.04 -28.51 19.72
N TYR A 132 13.80 -29.58 20.01
CA TYR A 132 14.76 -30.18 19.08
C TYR A 132 14.04 -30.82 17.88
N ILE A 133 12.92 -31.49 18.14
CA ILE A 133 12.07 -32.12 17.11
C ILE A 133 11.40 -31.06 16.23
N GLU A 134 10.94 -29.95 16.82
CA GLU A 134 10.17 -28.90 16.13
C GLU A 134 11.02 -27.98 15.24
N ARG A 135 12.26 -27.66 15.66
CA ARG A 135 13.18 -26.74 14.96
C ARG A 135 13.30 -26.94 13.44
N PRO A 136 13.58 -28.14 12.89
CA PRO A 136 13.74 -28.32 11.45
C PRO A 136 12.47 -27.96 10.67
N PHE A 137 11.29 -28.25 11.22
CA PHE A 137 10.01 -27.95 10.58
C PHE A 137 9.66 -26.45 10.67
N LEU A 138 10.02 -25.79 11.77
CA LEU A 138 9.89 -24.32 11.88
C LEU A 138 10.75 -23.60 10.84
N TRP A 139 11.97 -24.08 10.59
CA TRP A 139 12.85 -23.55 9.55
C TRP A 139 12.26 -23.72 8.14
N VAL A 140 11.64 -24.86 7.84
CA VAL A 140 10.97 -25.07 6.55
C VAL A 140 9.86 -24.02 6.34
N GLY A 141 8.98 -23.83 7.33
CA GLY A 141 7.92 -22.83 7.24
C GLY A 141 8.44 -21.40 7.13
N PHE A 142 9.48 -21.06 7.89
CA PHE A 142 10.16 -19.76 7.81
C PHE A 142 10.74 -19.51 6.41
N LEU A 143 11.49 -20.45 5.84
CA LEU A 143 12.07 -20.32 4.51
C LEU A 143 10.99 -20.18 3.43
N GLN A 144 9.90 -20.95 3.52
CA GLN A 144 8.78 -20.81 2.59
C GLN A 144 8.15 -19.42 2.66
N GLY A 145 7.94 -18.89 3.88
CA GLY A 145 7.43 -17.54 4.09
C GLY A 145 8.39 -16.44 3.60
N MET A 146 9.69 -16.61 3.81
CA MET A 146 10.71 -15.69 3.30
C MET A 146 10.76 -15.67 1.77
N VAL A 147 10.80 -16.84 1.13
CA VAL A 147 10.85 -16.93 -0.33
C VAL A 147 9.60 -16.35 -0.96
N ALA A 148 8.41 -16.66 -0.41
CA ALA A 148 7.15 -16.11 -0.91
C ALA A 148 7.11 -14.57 -0.81
N SER A 149 7.55 -14.01 0.32
CA SER A 149 7.58 -12.56 0.52
C SER A 149 8.65 -11.85 -0.31
N LEU A 150 9.83 -12.45 -0.51
CA LEU A 150 10.84 -11.95 -1.44
C LEU A 150 10.33 -11.90 -2.88
N LEU A 151 9.66 -12.96 -3.33
CA LEU A 151 9.03 -12.98 -4.66
C LEU A 151 7.93 -11.93 -4.78
N ALA A 152 7.11 -11.74 -3.74
CA ALA A 152 6.08 -10.70 -3.71
C ALA A 152 6.70 -9.29 -3.80
N VAL A 153 7.79 -9.02 -3.07
CA VAL A 153 8.55 -7.77 -3.19
C VAL A 153 9.08 -7.60 -4.61
N GLY A 154 9.65 -8.65 -5.20
CA GLY A 154 10.16 -8.63 -6.57
C GLY A 154 9.07 -8.28 -7.60
N PHE A 155 7.89 -8.91 -7.50
CA PHE A 155 6.76 -8.60 -8.37
C PHE A 155 6.21 -7.18 -8.14
N LEU A 156 6.12 -6.74 -6.89
CA LEU A 156 5.68 -5.38 -6.57
C LEU A 156 6.65 -4.34 -7.15
N HIS A 157 7.96 -4.51 -6.92
CA HIS A 157 8.97 -3.59 -7.44
C HIS A 157 9.03 -3.61 -8.97
N GLY A 158 9.00 -4.80 -9.58
CA GLY A 158 8.95 -4.94 -11.04
C GLY A 158 7.70 -4.30 -11.64
N GLY A 159 6.54 -4.46 -11.01
CA GLY A 159 5.29 -3.82 -11.44
C GLY A 159 5.37 -2.28 -11.37
N LEU A 160 5.93 -1.73 -10.28
CA LEU A 160 6.15 -0.28 -10.16
C LEU A 160 7.14 0.23 -11.21
N TRP A 161 8.20 -0.52 -11.49
CA TRP A 161 9.20 -0.17 -12.50
C TRP A 161 8.61 -0.16 -13.92
N ILE A 162 7.78 -1.15 -14.25
CA ILE A 162 7.07 -1.19 -15.55
C ILE A 162 6.10 -0.01 -15.67
N LEU A 163 5.33 0.27 -14.61
CA LEU A 163 4.38 1.38 -14.59
C LEU A 163 5.10 2.73 -14.74
N HIS A 164 6.26 2.85 -14.08
CA HIS A 164 7.13 4.02 -14.18
C HIS A 164 7.56 4.30 -15.63
N ARG A 165 7.97 3.24 -16.34
CA ARG A 165 8.50 3.35 -17.70
C ARG A 165 7.43 3.59 -18.76
N LEU A 166 6.23 3.03 -18.57
CA LEU A 166 5.19 3.00 -19.61
C LEU A 166 4.11 4.06 -19.46
N PHE A 167 3.81 4.53 -18.24
CA PHE A 167 2.62 5.33 -17.99
C PHE A 167 2.87 6.62 -17.20
N LEU A 168 3.64 6.57 -16.10
CA LEU A 168 3.73 7.68 -15.14
C LEU A 168 5.15 7.84 -14.57
N PRO A 169 5.71 9.06 -14.47
CA PRO A 169 6.95 9.27 -13.71
C PRO A 169 6.70 9.02 -12.21
N LEU A 170 7.29 7.96 -11.66
CA LEU A 170 7.11 7.49 -10.29
C LEU A 170 8.42 7.60 -9.47
N ASP A 171 9.34 8.47 -9.90
CA ASP A 171 10.64 8.68 -9.24
C ASP A 171 10.48 9.03 -7.76
N PHE A 172 9.45 9.81 -7.43
CA PHE A 172 9.10 10.18 -6.07
C PHE A 172 8.74 8.98 -5.19
N LEU A 173 8.17 7.92 -5.78
CA LEU A 173 7.69 6.75 -5.07
C LEU A 173 8.78 5.66 -5.01
N LEU A 174 9.54 5.48 -6.10
CA LEU A 174 10.65 4.52 -6.17
C LEU A 174 11.86 4.94 -5.31
N GLY A 175 12.07 6.25 -5.14
CA GLY A 175 13.13 6.80 -4.28
C GLY A 175 12.72 6.99 -2.81
N ASP A 176 11.46 6.72 -2.45
CA ASP A 176 10.97 6.93 -1.09
C ASP A 176 11.46 5.83 -0.13
N VAL A 177 12.08 6.24 0.98
CA VAL A 177 12.54 5.35 2.06
C VAL A 177 11.38 4.53 2.66
N ARG A 178 10.15 5.05 2.63
CA ARG A 178 8.95 4.32 3.08
C ARG A 178 8.72 3.05 2.29
N LEU A 179 9.08 3.03 1.00
CA LEU A 179 8.96 1.84 0.17
C LEU A 179 9.95 0.74 0.61
N ALA A 180 11.18 1.13 0.97
CA ALA A 180 12.17 0.20 1.52
C ALA A 180 11.71 -0.39 2.86
N PHE A 181 11.12 0.43 3.75
CA PHE A 181 10.51 -0.06 5.00
C PHE A 181 9.35 -1.00 4.74
N LEU A 182 8.50 -0.73 3.73
CA LEU A 182 7.41 -1.62 3.34
C LEU A 182 7.95 -2.98 2.87
N TYR A 183 9.02 -3.00 2.06
CA TYR A 183 9.64 -4.24 1.60
C TYR A 183 10.22 -5.05 2.75
N GLY A 184 10.95 -4.40 3.66
CA GLY A 184 11.45 -5.04 4.88
C GLY A 184 10.31 -5.57 5.76
N GLY A 185 9.24 -4.80 5.91
CA GLY A 185 8.03 -5.19 6.62
C GLY A 185 7.35 -6.41 6.00
N LEU A 186 7.26 -6.48 4.68
CA LEU A 186 6.64 -7.61 3.97
C LEU A 186 7.45 -8.89 4.11
N VAL A 187 8.79 -8.81 4.03
CA VAL A 187 9.68 -9.96 4.19
C VAL A 187 9.66 -10.49 5.62
N THR A 188 9.75 -9.59 6.60
CA THR A 188 9.67 -9.96 8.02
C THR A 188 8.31 -10.57 8.35
N PHE A 189 7.21 -9.96 7.87
CA PHE A 189 5.86 -10.49 8.04
C PHE A 189 5.70 -11.87 7.40
N GLY A 190 6.19 -12.07 6.17
CA GLY A 190 6.15 -13.37 5.49
C GLY A 190 6.86 -14.46 6.28
N GLY A 191 8.06 -14.18 6.80
CA GLY A 191 8.79 -15.10 7.67
C GLY A 191 8.04 -15.42 8.95
N LEU A 192 7.45 -14.42 9.61
CA LEU A 192 6.65 -14.60 10.84
C LEU A 192 5.40 -15.47 10.59
N VAL A 193 4.67 -15.20 9.49
CA VAL A 193 3.51 -16.02 9.10
C VAL A 193 3.93 -17.46 8.85
N GLY A 194 5.06 -17.68 8.18
CA GLY A 194 5.62 -19.02 7.94
C GLY A 194 5.96 -19.78 9.23
N ILE A 195 6.59 -19.10 10.19
CA ILE A 195 6.88 -19.67 11.53
C ILE A 195 5.58 -20.01 12.25
N LEU A 196 4.61 -19.08 12.27
CA LEU A 196 3.32 -19.28 12.96
C LEU A 196 2.55 -20.46 12.35
N ALA A 197 2.48 -20.55 11.02
CA ALA A 197 1.83 -21.66 10.32
C ALA A 197 2.48 -23.01 10.65
N SER A 198 3.81 -23.07 10.63
CA SER A 198 4.56 -24.28 10.97
C SER A 198 4.38 -24.68 12.43
N LYS A 199 4.45 -23.71 13.36
CA LYS A 199 4.23 -23.95 14.79
C LYS A 199 2.84 -24.49 15.08
N LEU A 200 1.80 -23.94 14.47
CA LEU A 200 0.43 -24.43 14.63
C LEU A 200 0.27 -25.84 14.05
N ALA A 201 0.94 -26.17 12.94
CA ALA A 201 0.95 -27.51 12.37
C ALA A 201 1.60 -28.53 13.32
N LEU A 202 2.77 -28.18 13.88
CA LEU A 202 3.51 -29.02 14.83
C LEU A 202 2.72 -29.26 16.11
N GLN A 203 2.17 -28.21 16.72
CA GLN A 203 1.37 -28.33 17.95
C GLN A 203 0.19 -29.27 17.76
N ARG A 204 -0.53 -29.13 16.63
CA ARG A 204 -1.70 -29.97 16.35
C ARG A 204 -1.32 -31.43 16.08
N PHE A 205 -0.17 -31.69 15.46
CA PHE A 205 0.25 -33.06 15.13
C PHE A 205 0.87 -33.80 16.32
N LEU A 206 1.77 -33.14 17.06
CA LEU A 206 2.45 -33.76 18.22
C LEU A 206 1.46 -34.06 19.35
N ASN A 207 0.50 -33.18 19.62
CA ASN A 207 -0.50 -33.45 20.66
C ASN A 207 -1.39 -34.66 20.32
N GLN A 208 -1.70 -34.88 19.03
CA GLN A 208 -2.47 -36.07 18.59
C GLN A 208 -1.68 -37.38 18.70
N THR A 209 -0.36 -37.31 18.67
CA THR A 209 0.51 -38.50 18.76
C THR A 209 0.69 -38.93 20.22
N LEU A 210 0.74 -37.96 21.15
CA LEU A 210 0.77 -38.18 22.61
C LEU A 210 -0.51 -38.85 23.14
N ASP A 211 -1.69 -38.45 22.67
CA ASP A 211 -2.98 -39.02 23.13
C ASP A 211 -3.19 -40.49 22.69
N ARG A 212 -2.42 -41.00 21.72
CA ARG A 212 -2.48 -42.41 21.31
C ARG A 212 -1.55 -43.33 22.13
N LEU A 213 -0.85 -42.78 23.13
CA LEU A 213 0.13 -43.49 23.96
C LEU A 213 -0.25 -43.55 25.45
N ILE A 214 -1.43 -43.05 25.83
CA ILE A 214 -2.07 -43.26 27.13
C ILE A 214 -3.26 -44.20 26.91
#